data_AF-A0AA37TN70-F1
#
_entry.id   AF-A0AA37TN70-F1
#
_cell.length_a   1.000
_cell.length_b   1.000
_cell.length_c   1.000
_cell.angle_alpha   90.00
_cell.angle_beta   90.00
_cell.angle_gamma   90.00
#
_symmetry.space_group_name_H-M   'P 1'
#
loop_
_entity.id
_entity.type
_entity.pdbx_description
1 polymer ?
#
loop_
_entity_poly.entity_id
_entity_poly.type
_entity_poly.pdbx_seq_one_letter_code
_entity_poly.pdbx_strand_id
1 'polypeptide(L)'
;MREFREEAEIVPEGQPRLHGLYRNVVAAPRDHVALFVLPAFTMLRPKAPDREIAACDFFPVDALPEGTTRGTRARLREIRDGLPPDPNW
;
A
#
# COMPACT_ATOMS: atom_id res chain seq x y z
N MET A 1 -10.78 1.13 -7.40
CA MET A 1 -11.87 0.45 -6.67
C MET A 1 -11.91 -1.05 -6.94
N ARG A 2 -11.73 -1.53 -8.20
CA ARG A 2 -11.70 -2.97 -8.51
C ARG A 2 -10.61 -3.74 -7.75
N GLU A 3 -9.39 -3.21 -7.79
CA GLU A 3 -8.20 -3.82 -7.15
C GLU A 3 -8.37 -4.04 -5.64
N PHE A 4 -9.00 -3.11 -4.91
CA PHE A 4 -9.29 -3.30 -3.47
C PHE A 4 -10.08 -4.57 -3.17
N ARG A 5 -10.99 -4.95 -4.07
CA ARG A 5 -11.76 -6.18 -3.94
C ARG A 5 -10.96 -7.39 -4.40
N GLU A 6 -10.27 -7.28 -5.54
CA GLU A 6 -9.49 -8.37 -6.14
C GLU A 6 -8.32 -8.81 -5.24
N GLU A 7 -7.59 -7.87 -4.64
CA GLU A 7 -6.34 -8.16 -3.93
C GLU A 7 -6.51 -8.22 -2.41
N ALA A 8 -7.50 -7.53 -1.84
CA ALA A 8 -7.63 -7.38 -0.39
C ALA A 8 -9.04 -7.66 0.17
N GLU A 9 -10.05 -7.92 -0.67
CA GLU A 9 -11.44 -8.13 -0.24
C GLU A 9 -12.00 -6.98 0.62
N ILE A 10 -11.58 -5.74 0.33
CA ILE A 10 -12.05 -4.54 1.04
C ILE A 10 -12.93 -3.64 0.19
N VAL A 11 -13.81 -2.90 0.86
CA VAL A 11 -14.64 -1.83 0.27
C VAL A 11 -14.28 -0.50 0.92
N PRO A 12 -13.87 0.53 0.14
CA PRO A 12 -13.57 1.85 0.66
C PRO A 12 -14.77 2.55 1.29
N GLU A 13 -14.56 3.15 2.46
CA GLU A 13 -15.52 4.05 3.10
C GLU A 13 -15.09 5.49 2.85
N GLY A 14 -15.35 5.96 1.63
CA GLY A 14 -14.96 7.29 1.17
C GLY A 14 -13.87 7.29 0.10
N GLN A 15 -13.35 8.48 -0.20
CA GLN A 15 -12.38 8.65 -1.27
C GLN A 15 -10.95 8.45 -0.75
N PRO A 16 -10.16 7.55 -1.38
CA PRO A 16 -8.73 7.49 -1.13
C PRO A 16 -8.07 8.83 -1.44
N ARG A 17 -7.14 9.26 -0.58
CA ARG A 17 -6.39 10.50 -0.77
C ARG A 17 -5.04 10.17 -1.39
N LEU A 18 -4.68 10.85 -2.47
CA LEU A 18 -3.34 10.71 -3.06
C LEU A 18 -2.32 11.22 -2.04
N HIS A 19 -1.39 10.34 -1.65
CA HIS A 19 -0.25 10.70 -0.79
C HIS A 19 0.94 11.17 -1.64
N GLY A 20 1.25 10.47 -2.74
CA GLY A 20 2.32 10.88 -3.64
C GLY A 20 2.42 10.04 -4.91
N LEU A 21 3.24 10.53 -5.84
CA LEU A 21 3.60 9.85 -7.08
C LEU A 21 5.11 9.64 -7.10
N TYR A 22 5.53 8.38 -7.26
CA TYR A 22 6.92 7.95 -7.09
C TYR A 22 7.45 7.31 -8.35
N ARG A 23 8.73 7.53 -8.67
CA ARG A 23 9.46 6.77 -9.69
C ARG A 23 9.99 5.48 -9.07
N ASN A 24 9.67 4.33 -9.65
CA ASN A 24 10.10 3.03 -9.17
C ASN A 24 11.10 2.39 -10.12
N VAL A 25 12.28 3.02 -10.23
CA VAL A 25 13.34 2.59 -11.15
C VAL A 25 13.88 1.18 -10.84
N VAL A 26 13.67 0.70 -9.62
CA VAL A 26 14.07 -0.66 -9.19
C VAL A 26 13.18 -1.71 -9.86
N ALA A 27 11.87 -1.46 -10.00
CA ALA A 27 10.98 -2.37 -10.69
C ALA A 27 11.09 -2.27 -12.21
N ALA A 28 11.04 -1.04 -12.76
CA ALA A 28 11.32 -0.80 -14.17
C ALA A 28 11.73 0.66 -14.44
N PRO A 29 12.52 0.95 -15.50
CA PRO A 29 13.01 2.30 -15.78
C PRO A 29 11.94 3.39 -15.95
N ARG A 30 10.72 3.01 -16.33
CA ARG A 30 9.58 3.90 -16.57
C ARG A 30 8.40 3.65 -15.63
N ASP A 31 8.60 2.89 -14.56
CA ASP A 31 7.55 2.58 -13.60
C ASP A 31 7.27 3.78 -12.68
N HIS A 32 5.99 4.08 -12.49
CA HIS A 32 5.52 5.12 -11.59
C HIS A 32 4.42 4.56 -10.70
N VAL A 33 4.56 4.78 -9.40
CA VAL A 33 3.61 4.31 -8.38
C VAL A 33 2.85 5.50 -7.83
N ALA A 34 1.53 5.49 -7.94
CA ALA A 34 0.66 6.44 -7.23
C ALA A 34 0.19 5.79 -5.92
N LEU A 35 0.60 6.35 -4.78
CA LEU A 35 0.21 5.83 -3.47
C LEU A 35 -0.98 6.61 -2.92
N PHE A 36 -2.03 5.89 -2.55
CA PHE A 36 -3.22 6.46 -1.91
C PHE A 36 -3.36 5.98 -0.47
N VAL A 37 -3.90 6.85 0.38
CA VAL A 37 -4.27 6.55 1.78
C VAL A 37 -5.78 6.47 1.87
N LEU A 38 -6.28 5.31 2.27
CA LEU A 38 -7.69 5.04 2.53
C LEU A 38 -7.87 4.85 4.05
N PRO A 39 -8.39 5.86 4.77
CA PRO A 39 -8.42 5.83 6.24
C PRO A 39 -9.53 4.93 6.82
N ALA A 40 -10.56 4.62 6.05
CA ALA A 40 -11.70 3.82 6.48
C ALA A 40 -12.13 2.87 5.36
N PHE A 41 -12.41 1.62 5.73
CA PHE A 41 -12.87 0.57 4.82
C PHE A 41 -13.54 -0.55 5.61
N THR A 42 -14.38 -1.31 4.91
CA THR A 42 -14.93 -2.57 5.40
C THR A 42 -14.19 -3.74 4.76
N MET A 43 -13.70 -4.70 5.57
CA MET A 43 -13.23 -5.99 5.07
C MET A 43 -14.43 -6.93 4.90
N LEU A 44 -14.65 -7.42 3.68
CA LEU A 44 -15.77 -8.30 3.37
C LEU A 44 -15.52 -9.73 3.87
N ARG A 45 -14.28 -10.20 3.71
CA ARG A 45 -13.79 -11.53 4.13
C ARG A 45 -12.26 -11.55 4.08
N PRO A 46 -11.59 -12.52 4.73
CA PRO A 46 -10.16 -12.74 4.52
C PRO A 46 -9.85 -13.06 3.05
N LYS A 47 -8.75 -12.49 2.53
CA LYS A 47 -8.27 -12.78 1.17
C LYS A 47 -7.72 -14.20 1.08
N ALA A 48 -8.33 -15.03 0.23
CA ALA A 48 -7.78 -16.34 -0.09
C ALA A 48 -6.50 -16.19 -0.94
N PRO A 49 -5.45 -17.00 -0.72
CA PRO A 49 -4.24 -16.99 -1.54
C PRO A 49 -4.54 -17.25 -3.02
N ASP A 50 -3.80 -16.61 -3.92
CA ASP A 50 -3.84 -16.87 -5.35
C ASP A 50 -2.46 -16.74 -6.01
N ARG A 51 -2.43 -16.56 -7.34
CA ARG A 51 -1.20 -16.49 -8.12
C ARG A 51 -0.42 -15.18 -7.91
N GLU A 52 -1.06 -14.15 -7.39
CA GLU A 52 -0.47 -12.82 -7.19
C GLU A 52 -0.20 -12.57 -5.70
N ILE A 53 -1.14 -12.91 -4.82
CA ILE A 53 -1.08 -12.65 -3.38
C ILE A 53 -1.13 -13.97 -2.60
N ALA A 54 0.00 -14.33 -2.00
CA ALA A 54 0.11 -15.53 -1.16
C ALA A 54 -0.55 -15.40 0.22
N ALA A 55 -0.58 -14.19 0.79
CA ALA A 55 -1.23 -13.87 2.07
C ALA A 55 -1.44 -12.36 2.22
N CYS A 56 -2.44 -11.96 3.01
CA CYS A 56 -2.70 -10.57 3.40
C CYS A 56 -3.13 -10.54 4.87
N ASP A 57 -2.60 -9.60 5.65
CA ASP A 57 -2.94 -9.41 7.06
C ASP A 57 -2.64 -7.96 7.50
N PHE A 58 -3.09 -7.58 8.69
CA PHE A 58 -2.84 -6.29 9.30
C PHE A 58 -1.71 -6.36 10.33
N PHE A 59 -0.78 -5.40 10.23
CA PHE A 59 0.39 -5.33 11.10
C PHE A 59 0.46 -3.96 11.76
N PRO A 60 0.88 -3.89 13.04
CA PRO A 60 1.31 -2.63 13.63
C PRO A 60 2.45 -2.01 12.80
N VAL A 61 2.42 -0.70 12.61
CA VAL A 61 3.40 0.02 11.77
C VAL A 61 4.84 -0.09 12.31
N ASP A 62 4.99 -0.39 13.60
CA ASP A 62 6.23 -0.63 14.31
C ASP A 62 6.61 -2.12 14.43
N ALA A 63 5.76 -3.04 13.94
CA ALA A 63 5.97 -4.48 13.94
C ALA A 63 5.69 -5.11 12.56
N LEU A 64 6.18 -4.48 11.50
CA LEU A 64 6.04 -4.96 10.12
C LEU A 64 6.88 -6.23 9.88
N PRO A 65 6.43 -7.16 9.03
CA PRO A 65 7.18 -8.37 8.68
C PRO A 65 8.61 -8.09 8.22
N GLU A 66 9.54 -9.00 8.50
CA GLU A 66 10.97 -8.81 8.17
C GLU A 66 11.19 -8.48 6.69
N GLY A 67 10.48 -9.18 5.79
CA GLY A 67 10.55 -8.99 4.34
C GLY A 67 9.93 -7.70 3.79
N THR A 68 9.36 -6.82 4.62
CA THR A 68 8.81 -5.55 4.12
C THR A 68 9.91 -4.67 3.53
N THR A 69 9.73 -4.30 2.26
CA THR A 69 10.72 -3.56 1.47
C THR A 69 11.06 -2.19 2.08
N ARG A 70 12.26 -1.69 1.80
CA ARG A 70 12.70 -0.36 2.24
C ARG A 70 11.76 0.75 1.73
N GLY A 71 11.30 0.67 0.48
CA GLY A 71 10.38 1.63 -0.11
C GLY A 71 9.05 1.67 0.64
N THR A 72 8.45 0.50 0.87
CA THR A 72 7.21 0.39 1.67
C THR A 72 7.37 0.97 3.07
N ARG A 73 8.48 0.68 3.78
CA ARG A 73 8.75 1.24 5.11
C ARG A 73 8.91 2.76 5.08
N ALA A 74 9.58 3.30 4.05
CA ALA A 74 9.75 4.75 3.89
C ALA A 74 8.38 5.45 3.70
N ARG A 75 7.52 4.90 2.83
CA ARG A 75 6.17 5.44 2.60
C ARG A 75 5.29 5.38 3.85
N LEU A 76 5.33 4.28 4.59
CA LEU A 76 4.60 4.16 5.86
C LEU A 76 5.08 5.21 6.88
N ARG A 77 6.39 5.47 6.95
CA ARG A 77 6.93 6.53 7.80
C ARG A 77 6.46 7.92 7.37
N GLU A 78 6.46 8.22 6.08
CA GLU A 78 5.96 9.50 5.56
C GLU A 78 4.50 9.74 5.94
N ILE A 79 3.65 8.72 5.76
CA ILE A 79 2.23 8.79 6.11
C ILE A 79 2.04 9.00 7.62
N ARG A 80 2.78 8.25 8.45
CA ARG A 80 2.67 8.31 9.91
C ARG A 80 3.18 9.63 10.48
N ASP A 81 4.33 10.09 10.01
CA ASP A 81 5.05 11.24 10.57
C ASP A 81 4.72 12.56 9.84
N GLY A 82 3.86 12.53 8.81
CA GLY A 82 3.48 13.72 8.03
C GLY A 82 4.61 14.32 7.21
N LEU A 83 5.52 13.49 6.71
CA LEU A 83 6.70 13.95 5.95
C LEU A 83 6.37 14.16 4.48
N PRO A 84 7.09 15.04 3.78
CA PRO A 84 6.93 15.19 2.33
C PRO A 84 7.33 13.89 1.59
N PRO A 85 6.59 13.49 0.54
CA PRO A 85 6.95 12.36 -0.33
C PRO A 85 8.33 12.51 -0.99
N ASP A 86 9.16 11.47 -0.96
CA ASP A 86 10.33 11.39 -1.86
C ASP A 86 9.85 11.22 -3.32
N PRO A 87 10.56 11.75 -4.33
CA PRO A 87 10.24 11.47 -5.73
C PRO A 87 10.45 10.00 -6.16
N ASN A 88 11.17 9.17 -5.39
CA ASN A 88 11.46 7.77 -5.72
C ASN A 88 10.83 6.79 -4.72
N TRP A 89 10.39 5.64 -5.23
CA TRP A 89 9.79 4.57 -4.43
C TRP A 89 10.78 3.95 -3.44
#